data_AF-A0A419F0E3-F1
#
_entry.id   AF-A0A419F0E3-F1
#
_cell.length_a   1.000
_cell.length_b   1.000
_cell.length_c   1.000
_cell.angle_alpha   90.00
_cell.angle_beta   90.00
_cell.angle_gamma   90.00
#
_symmetry.space_group_name_H-M   'P 1'
#
loop_
_entity.id
_entity.type
_entity.pdbx_description
1 polymer ?
#
loop_
_entity_poly.entity_id
_entity_poly.type
_entity_poly.pdbx_seq_one_letter_code
_entity_poly.pdbx_strand_id
1 'polypeptide(L)'
;MARKKFPSLTFEFSGSRVTAEEFVKGINAFFSLLNEVSANITGTPKGLRWIVRVEPGSVRMKFIPERLKPFPETPEEIVTKIDEGVRMIETRSERPTYFSDKALKRLRTLIQIRKGESGKVQPIKVGSNGKRSRLTQKSLANINRLFEGEYKDWGSIEGKLEMIAERPSYRFAVYDDLTDKPINCHFPKDILPEILKAFGKRVYVSGIIHYQGDGEPLSIDVEEIELFPSPQELPSASDVEGILRNND
;
A
#
# COMPACT_ATOMS: atom_id res chain seq x y z
N MET A 1 22.79 20.41 -30.93
CA MET A 1 22.33 19.08 -30.46
C MET A 1 21.25 19.27 -29.41
N ALA A 2 20.01 18.87 -29.69
CA ALA A 2 18.94 18.91 -28.69
C ALA A 2 19.24 17.89 -27.57
N ARG A 3 19.28 18.34 -26.31
CA ARG A 3 19.39 17.43 -25.16
C ARG A 3 18.20 16.47 -25.19
N LYS A 4 18.45 15.17 -25.37
CA LYS A 4 17.43 14.11 -25.25
C LYS A 4 16.75 14.28 -23.88
N LYS A 5 15.48 14.71 -23.87
CA LYS A 5 14.69 14.87 -22.64
C LYS A 5 14.28 13.47 -22.19
N PHE A 6 14.85 13.02 -21.08
CA PHE A 6 14.37 11.84 -20.38
C PHE A 6 13.13 12.22 -19.54
N PRO A 7 12.13 11.34 -19.42
CA PRO A 7 11.03 11.55 -18.49
C PRO A 7 11.59 11.70 -17.09
N SER A 8 11.08 12.67 -16.33
CA SER A 8 11.57 12.91 -14.97
C SER A 8 10.49 13.53 -14.08
N LEU A 9 10.51 13.12 -12.81
CA LEU A 9 9.77 13.74 -11.73
C LEU A 9 10.70 14.70 -10.99
N THR A 10 10.21 15.91 -10.71
CA THR A 10 10.93 16.90 -9.93
C THR A 10 10.39 16.96 -8.51
N PHE A 11 11.26 16.73 -7.52
CA PHE A 11 11.03 16.99 -6.10
C PHE A 11 11.76 18.27 -5.71
N GLU A 12 11.03 19.26 -5.20
CA GLU A 12 11.61 20.49 -4.68
C GLU A 12 11.34 20.58 -3.18
N PHE A 13 12.40 20.54 -2.39
CA PHE A 13 12.35 20.62 -0.93
C PHE A 13 12.98 21.94 -0.47
N SER A 14 12.19 23.00 -0.25
CA SER A 14 12.74 24.33 0.04
C SER A 14 12.32 24.84 1.41
N GLY A 15 13.18 25.62 2.06
CA GLY A 15 12.92 26.22 3.37
C GLY A 15 14.12 27.08 3.78
N SER A 16 13.87 28.16 4.53
CA SER A 16 14.97 29.03 5.01
C SER A 16 15.80 28.38 6.12
N ARG A 17 15.26 27.33 6.74
CA ARG A 17 15.93 26.44 7.70
C ARG A 17 15.39 25.03 7.51
N VAL A 18 16.21 24.16 6.94
CA VAL A 18 15.95 22.73 6.76
C VAL A 18 17.08 21.99 7.47
N THR A 19 16.75 21.12 8.42
CA THR A 19 17.76 20.30 9.08
C THR A 19 18.17 19.12 8.19
N ALA A 20 19.36 18.55 8.43
CA ALA A 20 19.80 17.34 7.73
C ALA A 20 18.83 16.16 7.94
N GLU A 21 18.27 16.05 9.15
CA GLU A 21 17.28 15.01 9.48
C GLU A 21 15.98 15.19 8.69
N GLU A 22 15.44 16.41 8.63
CA GLU A 22 14.23 16.73 7.85
C GLU A 22 14.44 16.44 6.36
N PHE A 23 15.63 16.79 5.85
CA PHE A 23 16.01 16.52 4.46
C PHE A 23 16.07 15.02 4.15
N VAL A 24 16.81 14.25 4.96
CA VAL A 24 16.93 12.78 4.80
C VAL A 24 15.56 12.12 4.92
N LYS A 25 14.76 12.52 5.91
CA LYS A 25 13.40 12.00 6.11
C LYS A 25 12.51 12.30 4.90
N GLY A 26 12.58 13.50 4.35
CA GLY A 26 11.82 13.91 3.15
C GLY A 26 12.20 13.08 1.95
N ILE A 27 13.48 12.87 1.73
CA ILE A 27 13.99 12.10 0.61
C ILE A 27 13.65 10.62 0.73
N ASN A 28 13.84 10.02 1.90
CA ASN A 28 13.49 8.62 2.12
C ASN A 28 11.99 8.36 1.96
N ALA A 29 11.15 9.27 2.45
CA ALA A 29 9.71 9.18 2.27
C ALA A 29 9.31 9.29 0.78
N PHE A 30 9.96 10.16 0.02
CA PHE A 30 9.70 10.31 -1.42
C PHE A 30 10.16 9.08 -2.22
N PHE A 31 11.35 8.53 -1.96
CA PHE A 31 11.78 7.28 -2.59
C PHE A 31 10.84 6.11 -2.27
N SER A 32 10.38 6.02 -1.02
CA SER A 32 9.44 4.98 -0.62
C SER A 32 8.13 5.09 -1.40
N LEU A 33 7.61 6.31 -1.59
CA LEU A 33 6.44 6.58 -2.42
C LEU A 33 6.67 6.14 -3.88
N LEU A 34 7.78 6.55 -4.49
CA LEU A 34 8.10 6.20 -5.88
C LEU A 34 8.17 4.69 -6.07
N ASN A 35 8.83 3.96 -5.16
CA ASN A 35 8.98 2.52 -5.26
C ASN A 35 7.65 1.78 -5.12
N GLU A 36 6.82 2.19 -4.17
CA GLU A 36 5.50 1.60 -3.94
C GLU A 36 4.59 1.80 -5.16
N VAL A 37 4.44 3.04 -5.63
CA VAL A 37 3.57 3.36 -6.78
C VAL A 37 4.09 2.69 -8.05
N SER A 38 5.41 2.65 -8.25
CA SER A 38 6.00 1.95 -9.40
C SER A 38 5.68 0.46 -9.39
N ALA A 39 5.82 -0.20 -8.23
CA ALA A 39 5.55 -1.63 -8.13
C ALA A 39 4.10 -1.97 -8.45
N ASN A 40 3.15 -1.13 -8.00
CA ASN A 40 1.73 -1.29 -8.31
C ASN A 40 1.43 -1.09 -9.80
N ILE A 41 2.09 -0.13 -10.46
CA ILE A 41 1.91 0.09 -11.90
C ILE A 41 2.52 -1.06 -12.71
N THR A 42 3.76 -1.45 -12.42
CA THR A 42 4.47 -2.45 -13.22
C THR A 42 4.09 -3.90 -12.90
N GLY A 43 3.27 -4.13 -11.87
CA GLY A 43 2.91 -5.46 -11.38
C GLY A 43 4.11 -6.26 -10.83
N THR A 44 5.25 -5.61 -10.59
CA THR A 44 6.49 -6.29 -10.15
C THR A 44 7.31 -5.41 -9.22
N PRO A 45 7.70 -5.91 -8.04
CA PRO A 45 8.66 -5.22 -7.18
C PRO A 45 9.98 -5.01 -7.93
N LYS A 46 10.50 -3.77 -7.91
CA LYS A 46 11.75 -3.37 -8.57
C LYS A 46 11.73 -3.46 -10.11
N GLY A 47 10.58 -3.26 -10.75
CA GLY A 47 10.50 -3.11 -12.22
C GLY A 47 11.29 -1.90 -12.76
N LEU A 48 11.48 -0.88 -11.92
CA LEU A 48 12.20 0.35 -12.22
C LEU A 48 13.38 0.59 -11.27
N ARG A 49 14.40 1.30 -11.79
CA ARG A 49 15.45 1.95 -11.01
C ARG A 49 15.29 3.47 -11.13
N TRP A 50 15.34 4.17 -10.01
CA TRP A 50 15.25 5.64 -9.99
C TRP A 50 16.64 6.27 -9.93
N ILE A 51 16.99 7.06 -10.96
CA ILE A 51 18.24 7.83 -11.01
C ILE A 51 17.97 9.25 -10.52
N VAL A 52 18.78 9.71 -9.56
CA VAL A 52 18.62 11.02 -8.93
C VAL A 52 19.62 12.01 -9.53
N ARG A 53 19.15 13.18 -9.93
CA ARG A 53 19.99 14.32 -10.31
C ARG A 53 19.64 15.53 -9.45
N VAL A 54 20.65 16.12 -8.82
CA VAL A 54 20.50 17.35 -8.01
C VAL A 54 20.91 18.55 -8.85
N GLU A 55 20.10 19.61 -8.88
CA GLU A 55 20.46 20.86 -9.57
C GLU A 55 21.44 21.69 -8.69
N PRO A 56 22.60 22.14 -9.21
CA PRO A 56 23.59 22.92 -8.45
C PRO A 56 22.97 24.14 -7.77
N GLY A 57 23.31 24.35 -6.49
CA GLY A 57 22.81 25.49 -5.70
C GLY A 57 21.33 25.41 -5.33
N SER A 58 20.65 24.28 -5.55
CA SER A 58 19.25 24.10 -5.20
C SER A 58 18.99 22.78 -4.50
N VAL A 59 17.96 22.75 -3.68
CA VAL A 59 17.41 21.52 -3.08
C VAL A 59 16.37 20.89 -4.03
N ARG A 60 16.59 21.02 -5.34
CA ARG A 60 15.75 20.43 -6.37
C ARG A 60 16.40 19.15 -6.88
N MET A 61 15.60 18.09 -6.89
CA MET A 61 16.00 16.77 -7.32
C MET A 61 15.11 16.30 -8.45
N LYS A 62 15.72 15.71 -9.48
CA LYS A 62 15.05 15.04 -10.59
C LYS A 62 15.22 13.55 -10.46
N PHE A 63 14.12 12.82 -10.55
CA PHE A 63 14.03 11.38 -10.48
C PHE A 63 13.69 10.89 -11.87
N ILE A 64 14.62 10.19 -12.50
CA ILE A 64 14.50 9.66 -13.86
C ILE A 64 14.26 8.14 -13.72
N PRO A 65 13.11 7.62 -14.16
CA PRO A 65 12.88 6.19 -14.17
C PRO A 65 13.74 5.52 -15.25
N GLU A 66 14.41 4.46 -14.88
CA GLU A 66 15.15 3.59 -15.77
C GLU A 66 14.55 2.19 -15.70
N ARG A 67 14.13 1.68 -16.87
CA ARG A 67 13.49 0.37 -17.00
C ARG A 67 14.50 -0.73 -16.71
N LEU A 68 14.19 -1.61 -15.75
CA LEU A 68 15.01 -2.79 -15.45
C LEU A 68 14.42 -4.09 -16.03
N LYS A 69 13.10 -4.15 -16.22
CA LYS A 69 12.36 -5.31 -16.73
C LYS A 69 11.32 -4.89 -17.77
N PRO A 70 10.87 -5.78 -18.67
CA PRO A 70 9.75 -5.48 -19.57
C PRO A 70 8.42 -5.39 -18.80
N PHE A 71 7.64 -4.34 -19.08
CA PHE A 71 6.26 -4.12 -18.63
C PHE A 71 5.56 -3.22 -19.67
N PRO A 72 4.21 -3.27 -19.76
CA PRO A 72 3.49 -2.64 -20.87
C PRO A 72 3.57 -1.10 -20.87
N GLU A 73 3.54 -0.45 -19.71
CA GLU A 73 3.61 1.01 -19.61
C GLU A 73 5.00 1.57 -19.96
N THR A 74 5.03 2.74 -20.60
CA THR A 74 6.24 3.52 -20.82
C THR A 74 6.68 4.28 -19.55
N PRO A 75 7.97 4.59 -19.37
CA PRO A 75 8.43 5.41 -18.24
C PRO A 75 7.78 6.80 -18.20
N GLU A 76 7.43 7.37 -19.36
CA GLU A 76 6.67 8.62 -19.51
C GLU A 76 5.26 8.52 -18.92
N GLU A 77 4.54 7.43 -19.23
CA GLU A 77 3.20 7.16 -18.69
C GLU A 77 3.24 6.98 -17.17
N ILE A 78 4.25 6.29 -16.65
CA ILE A 78 4.42 6.10 -15.20
C ILE A 78 4.63 7.45 -14.49
N VAL A 79 5.50 8.31 -15.02
CA VAL A 79 5.74 9.65 -14.48
C VAL A 79 4.46 10.48 -14.49
N THR A 80 3.68 10.39 -15.57
CA THR A 80 2.41 11.11 -15.72
C THR A 80 1.37 10.63 -14.71
N LYS A 81 1.17 9.32 -14.58
CA LYS A 81 0.25 8.70 -13.60
C LYS A 81 0.60 9.08 -12.15
N ILE A 82 1.88 9.16 -11.80
CA ILE A 82 2.32 9.61 -10.47
C ILE A 82 1.99 11.10 -10.25
N ASP A 83 2.34 11.96 -11.22
CA ASP A 83 2.09 13.42 -11.12
C ASP A 83 0.59 13.73 -11.02
N GLU A 84 -0.22 13.06 -11.84
CA GLU A 84 -1.68 13.16 -11.81
C GLU A 84 -2.26 12.68 -10.48
N GLY A 85 -1.78 11.56 -9.95
CA GLY A 85 -2.23 11.04 -8.64
C GLY A 85 -1.91 12.00 -7.49
N VAL A 86 -0.71 12.58 -7.46
CA VAL A 86 -0.36 13.61 -6.45
C VAL A 86 -1.23 14.84 -6.60
N ARG A 87 -1.53 15.27 -7.83
CA ARG A 87 -2.38 16.42 -8.11
C ARG A 87 -3.85 16.17 -7.75
N MET A 88 -4.33 14.95 -7.95
CA MET A 88 -5.66 14.50 -7.56
C MET A 88 -5.85 14.63 -6.04
N ILE A 89 -4.90 14.16 -5.23
CA ILE A 89 -4.96 14.26 -3.76
C ILE A 89 -5.07 15.70 -3.24
N GLU A 90 -4.39 16.67 -3.88
CA GLU A 90 -4.52 18.08 -3.50
C GLU A 90 -5.91 18.66 -3.83
N THR A 91 -6.62 18.09 -4.80
CA THR A 91 -7.88 18.65 -5.32
C THR A 91 -9.12 17.91 -4.84
N ARG A 92 -9.03 16.59 -4.63
CA ARG A 92 -10.16 15.68 -4.33
C ARG A 92 -9.79 14.76 -3.17
N SER A 93 -10.82 14.30 -2.48
CA SER A 93 -10.71 13.27 -1.43
C SER A 93 -11.01 11.89 -2.02
N GLU A 94 -10.31 11.55 -3.11
CA GLU A 94 -10.45 10.30 -3.86
C GLU A 94 -9.09 9.61 -3.95
N ARG A 95 -9.06 8.28 -3.86
CA ARG A 95 -7.83 7.49 -4.00
C ARG A 95 -7.41 7.42 -5.47
N PRO A 96 -6.20 7.87 -5.84
CA PRO A 96 -5.68 7.64 -7.18
C PRO A 96 -5.46 6.15 -7.44
N THR A 97 -5.75 5.70 -8.66
CA THR A 97 -5.77 4.28 -9.06
C THR A 97 -4.57 3.45 -8.60
N TYR A 98 -3.37 4.02 -8.64
CA TYR A 98 -2.12 3.30 -8.34
C TYR A 98 -1.54 3.60 -6.94
N PHE A 99 -2.26 4.36 -6.12
CA PHE A 99 -1.80 4.78 -4.79
C PHE A 99 -2.39 3.86 -3.72
N SER A 100 -1.57 2.92 -3.24
CA SER A 100 -1.90 2.09 -2.09
C SER A 100 -1.96 2.92 -0.80
N ASP A 101 -2.49 2.34 0.27
CA ASP A 101 -2.39 2.91 1.62
C ASP A 101 -0.98 3.24 2.04
N LYS A 102 -0.02 2.39 1.69
CA LYS A 102 1.39 2.64 1.97
C LYS A 102 1.81 3.91 1.25
N ALA A 103 1.49 4.06 -0.04
CA ALA A 103 1.76 5.28 -0.80
C ALA A 103 1.10 6.52 -0.17
N LEU A 104 -0.17 6.44 0.23
CA LEU A 104 -0.89 7.52 0.91
C LEU A 104 -0.30 7.87 2.28
N LYS A 105 0.11 6.87 3.07
CA LYS A 105 0.82 7.05 4.36
C LYS A 105 2.20 7.69 4.16
N ARG A 106 2.93 7.35 3.09
CA ARG A 106 4.19 8.03 2.71
C ARG A 106 3.93 9.48 2.29
N LEU A 107 2.88 9.74 1.52
CA LEU A 107 2.48 11.09 1.13
C LEU A 107 2.10 11.96 2.34
N ARG A 108 1.35 11.38 3.30
CA ARG A 108 1.06 12.00 4.60
C ARG A 108 2.33 12.34 5.37
N THR A 109 3.29 11.40 5.44
CA THR A 109 4.58 11.62 6.09
C THR A 109 5.32 12.80 5.46
N LEU A 110 5.37 12.87 4.12
CA LEU A 110 5.99 13.99 3.39
C LEU A 110 5.41 15.35 3.78
N ILE A 111 4.08 15.45 3.86
CA ILE A 111 3.40 16.69 4.24
C ILE A 111 3.67 17.06 5.71
N GLN A 112 3.77 16.06 6.59
CA GLN A 112 3.99 16.24 8.02
C GLN A 112 5.42 16.61 8.40
N ILE A 113 6.43 16.34 7.56
CA ILE A 113 7.82 16.78 7.81
C ILE A 113 7.90 18.30 8.01
N ARG A 114 6.95 19.05 7.43
CA ARG A 114 6.80 20.50 7.66
C ARG A 114 6.54 20.89 9.12
N LYS A 115 6.04 19.99 9.96
CA LYS A 115 5.71 20.25 11.37
C LYS A 115 6.92 20.14 12.31
N GLY A 116 8.14 19.90 11.80
CA GLY A 116 9.37 19.95 12.60
C GLY A 116 9.60 21.32 13.27
N GLU A 117 10.40 21.33 14.34
CA GLU A 117 10.61 22.43 15.31
C GLU A 117 10.88 23.82 14.69
N SER A 118 11.30 23.88 13.42
CA SER A 118 11.65 25.13 12.74
C SER A 118 10.48 25.86 12.07
N GLY A 119 9.32 25.22 11.82
CA GLY A 119 8.11 25.84 11.26
C GLY A 119 8.25 26.57 9.91
N LYS A 120 9.42 26.49 9.24
CA LYS A 120 9.83 27.37 8.12
C LYS A 120 10.08 26.63 6.79
N VAL A 121 9.66 25.36 6.69
CA VAL A 121 9.77 24.58 5.46
C VAL A 121 8.61 24.93 4.52
N GLN A 122 8.92 25.33 3.29
CA GLN A 122 7.91 25.62 2.26
C GLN A 122 7.19 24.33 1.83
N PRO A 123 5.96 24.41 1.28
CA PRO A 123 5.26 23.25 0.75
C PRO A 123 6.12 22.51 -0.27
N ILE A 124 6.27 21.19 -0.08
CA ILE A 124 6.93 20.31 -1.05
C ILE A 124 6.20 20.42 -2.38
N LYS A 125 6.96 20.56 -3.46
CA LYS A 125 6.40 20.57 -4.81
C LYS A 125 6.83 19.33 -5.55
N VAL A 126 5.85 18.66 -6.15
CA VAL A 126 6.04 17.49 -7.02
C VAL A 126 5.50 17.84 -8.39
N GLY A 127 6.18 17.43 -9.45
CA GLY A 127 5.71 17.74 -10.79
C GLY A 127 6.52 17.13 -11.91
N SER A 128 5.88 16.95 -13.05
CA SER A 128 6.50 16.58 -14.32
C SER A 128 6.36 17.72 -15.34
N ASN A 129 7.20 17.71 -16.39
CA ASN A 129 7.06 18.62 -17.55
C ASN A 129 6.96 20.13 -17.22
N GLY A 130 7.53 20.56 -16.09
CA GLY A 130 7.54 21.96 -15.68
C GLY A 130 6.29 22.43 -14.92
N LYS A 131 5.22 21.64 -14.88
CA LYS A 131 4.06 21.87 -13.99
C LYS A 131 4.37 21.27 -12.64
N ARG A 132 3.96 21.93 -11.55
CA ARG A 132 4.21 21.46 -10.18
C ARG A 132 3.00 21.65 -9.30
N SER A 133 2.60 20.58 -8.62
CA SER A 133 1.57 20.56 -7.60
C SER A 133 2.22 20.78 -6.23
N ARG A 134 1.61 21.64 -5.40
CA ARG A 134 2.03 21.84 -4.01
C ARG A 134 1.33 20.81 -3.15
N LEU A 135 2.08 20.14 -2.28
CA LEU A 135 1.53 19.30 -1.22
C LEU A 135 1.25 20.19 0.00
N THR A 136 -0.03 20.43 0.29
CA THR A 136 -0.45 21.37 1.35
C THR A 136 -1.17 20.67 2.51
N GLN A 137 -1.68 21.46 3.48
CA GLN A 137 -2.56 20.91 4.51
C GLN A 137 -3.89 20.41 3.93
N LYS A 138 -4.30 20.88 2.75
CA LYS A 138 -5.47 20.37 2.04
C LYS A 138 -5.24 18.93 1.59
N SER A 139 -4.09 18.63 0.98
CA SER A 139 -3.66 17.25 0.72
C SER A 139 -3.75 16.38 1.98
N LEU A 140 -3.26 16.88 3.13
CA LEU A 140 -3.31 16.13 4.38
C LEU A 140 -4.75 15.83 4.84
N ALA A 141 -5.64 16.81 4.77
CA ALA A 141 -7.04 16.63 5.12
C ALA A 141 -7.73 15.61 4.19
N ASN A 142 -7.48 15.69 2.88
CA ASN A 142 -8.02 14.73 1.92
C ASN A 142 -7.50 13.31 2.15
N ILE A 143 -6.20 13.17 2.45
CA ILE A 143 -5.62 11.87 2.80
C ILE A 143 -6.25 11.32 4.09
N ASN A 144 -6.44 12.15 5.12
CA ASN A 144 -7.06 11.69 6.36
C ASN A 144 -8.49 11.20 6.15
N ARG A 145 -9.30 11.90 5.33
CA ARG A 145 -10.65 11.45 4.97
C ARG A 145 -10.68 10.09 4.28
N LEU A 146 -9.66 9.77 3.47
CA LEU A 146 -9.53 8.43 2.87
C LEU A 146 -9.28 7.33 3.92
N PHE A 147 -8.81 7.69 5.12
CA PHE A 147 -8.62 6.78 6.25
C PHE A 147 -9.75 6.87 7.29
N GLU A 148 -10.61 7.88 7.22
CA GLU A 148 -11.77 8.04 8.13
C GLU A 148 -12.87 6.97 7.88
N GLY A 149 -12.75 6.18 6.80
CA GLY A 149 -13.59 5.01 6.52
C GLY A 149 -13.03 3.69 7.03
N GLU A 150 -11.89 3.65 7.73
CA GLU A 150 -11.47 2.43 8.42
C GLU A 150 -12.52 2.08 9.49
N TYR A 151 -13.25 0.99 9.30
CA TYR A 151 -14.24 0.51 10.26
C TYR A 151 -13.91 -0.92 10.68
N LYS A 152 -14.43 -1.32 11.83
CA LYS A 152 -14.29 -2.68 12.34
C LYS A 152 -15.64 -3.34 12.39
N ASP A 153 -15.68 -4.60 12.00
CA ASP A 153 -16.86 -5.43 12.17
C ASP A 153 -16.45 -6.84 12.59
N TRP A 154 -17.35 -7.55 13.26
CA TRP A 154 -17.16 -8.96 13.51
C TRP A 154 -17.46 -9.73 12.23
N GLY A 155 -16.55 -10.61 11.83
CA GLY A 155 -16.75 -11.38 10.61
C GLY A 155 -15.76 -12.52 10.49
N SER A 156 -15.67 -13.04 9.27
CA SER A 156 -14.79 -14.16 8.95
C SER A 156 -14.12 -13.98 7.60
N ILE A 157 -12.97 -14.62 7.45
CA ILE A 157 -12.24 -14.76 6.20
C ILE A 157 -11.89 -16.22 5.98
N GLU A 158 -11.89 -16.63 4.72
CA GLU A 158 -11.50 -17.96 4.29
C GLU A 158 -10.28 -17.86 3.37
N GLY A 159 -9.37 -18.82 3.47
CA GLY A 159 -8.24 -18.90 2.56
C GLY A 159 -7.18 -19.84 3.07
N LYS A 160 -5.97 -19.74 2.53
CA LYS A 160 -4.86 -20.61 2.89
C LYS A 160 -3.86 -19.92 3.81
N LEU A 161 -3.50 -20.59 4.89
CA LEU A 161 -2.48 -20.09 5.82
C LEU A 161 -1.08 -20.38 5.27
N GLU A 162 -0.36 -19.36 4.82
CA GLU A 162 0.94 -19.56 4.14
C GLU A 162 2.14 -18.91 4.86
N MET A 163 1.90 -18.03 5.83
CA MET A 163 2.95 -17.34 6.57
C MET A 163 2.63 -17.28 8.06
N ILE A 164 3.63 -17.51 8.92
CA ILE A 164 3.56 -17.26 10.37
C ILE A 164 4.76 -16.39 10.76
N ALA A 165 4.54 -15.40 11.61
CA ALA A 165 5.59 -14.53 12.16
C ALA A 165 5.36 -14.29 13.66
N GLU A 166 6.46 -14.27 14.42
CA GLU A 166 6.46 -13.98 15.86
C GLU A 166 6.79 -12.50 16.17
N ARG A 167 7.51 -11.81 15.27
CA ARG A 167 7.96 -10.42 15.49
C ARG A 167 7.45 -9.47 14.40
N PRO A 168 7.09 -8.22 14.76
CA PRO A 168 7.10 -7.63 16.12
C PRO A 168 5.96 -8.14 17.04
N SER A 169 5.01 -8.88 16.49
CA SER A 169 3.90 -9.51 17.20
C SER A 169 3.56 -10.85 16.54
N TYR A 170 2.90 -11.75 17.27
CA TYR A 170 2.35 -12.99 16.72
C TYR A 170 1.29 -12.67 15.66
N ARG A 171 1.53 -13.13 14.43
CA ARG A 171 0.61 -12.99 13.31
C ARG A 171 0.81 -14.09 12.28
N PHE A 172 -0.25 -14.43 11.55
CA PHE A 172 -0.16 -15.24 10.34
C PHE A 172 -0.81 -14.50 9.17
N ALA A 173 -0.60 -14.97 7.95
CA ALA A 173 -1.28 -14.44 6.77
C ALA A 173 -2.15 -15.51 6.12
N VAL A 174 -3.41 -15.14 5.87
CA VAL A 174 -4.34 -15.91 5.04
C VAL A 174 -4.35 -15.30 3.65
N TYR A 175 -4.19 -16.14 2.65
CA TYR A 175 -4.30 -15.76 1.24
C TYR A 175 -5.64 -16.24 0.71
N ASP A 176 -6.45 -15.30 0.24
CA ASP A 176 -7.71 -15.58 -0.43
C ASP A 176 -7.46 -16.01 -1.89
N ASP A 177 -8.23 -16.99 -2.38
CA ASP A 177 -8.04 -17.60 -3.70
C ASP A 177 -8.42 -16.67 -4.87
N LEU A 178 -9.25 -15.65 -4.63
CA LEU A 178 -9.71 -14.73 -5.67
C LEU A 178 -8.71 -13.58 -5.91
N THR A 179 -8.12 -13.06 -4.84
CA THR A 179 -7.32 -11.83 -4.88
C THR A 179 -5.82 -12.04 -4.70
N ASP A 180 -5.40 -13.20 -4.19
CA ASP A 180 -4.01 -13.52 -3.82
C ASP A 180 -3.37 -12.45 -2.90
N LYS A 181 -4.21 -11.70 -2.17
CA LYS A 181 -3.77 -10.67 -1.23
C LYS A 181 -3.65 -11.29 0.16
N PRO A 182 -2.55 -11.02 0.89
CA PRO A 182 -2.42 -11.47 2.27
C PRO A 182 -3.25 -10.62 3.21
N ILE A 183 -4.11 -11.26 4.00
CA ILE A 183 -4.80 -10.65 5.13
C ILE A 183 -4.03 -11.01 6.40
N ASN A 184 -3.62 -10.00 7.18
CA ASN A 184 -2.84 -10.24 8.40
C ASN A 184 -3.78 -10.62 9.56
N CYS A 185 -3.53 -11.78 10.15
CA CYS A 185 -4.30 -12.29 11.29
C CYS A 185 -3.45 -12.18 12.55
N HIS A 186 -3.85 -11.31 13.48
CA HIS A 186 -3.18 -11.10 14.75
C HIS A 186 -3.77 -12.05 15.80
N PHE A 187 -2.90 -12.74 16.54
CA PHE A 187 -3.35 -13.73 17.51
C PHE A 187 -2.53 -13.68 18.79
N PRO A 188 -3.12 -14.08 19.94
CA PRO A 188 -2.39 -14.18 21.19
C PRO A 188 -1.56 -15.48 21.23
N LYS A 189 -0.45 -15.48 21.99
CA LYS A 189 0.57 -16.55 21.93
C LYS A 189 0.03 -17.94 22.25
N ASP A 190 -1.00 -18.02 23.09
CA ASP A 190 -1.66 -19.23 23.56
C ASP A 190 -2.23 -20.09 22.43
N ILE A 191 -2.71 -19.49 21.33
CA ILE A 191 -3.25 -20.25 20.19
C ILE A 191 -2.18 -20.63 19.14
N LEU A 192 -0.91 -20.28 19.36
CA LEU A 192 0.20 -20.64 18.45
C LEU A 192 0.27 -22.14 18.09
N PRO A 193 0.06 -23.10 19.00
CA PRO A 193 0.07 -24.53 18.66
C PRO A 193 -0.99 -24.91 17.62
N GLU A 194 -2.16 -24.25 17.64
CA GLU A 194 -3.24 -24.48 16.68
C GLU A 194 -2.89 -23.87 15.32
N ILE A 195 -2.36 -22.64 15.31
CA ILE A 195 -1.87 -21.97 14.10
C ILE A 195 -0.79 -22.82 13.39
N LEU A 196 0.13 -23.43 14.15
CA LEU A 196 1.15 -24.31 13.57
C LEU A 196 0.57 -25.57 12.93
N LYS A 197 -0.49 -26.16 13.50
CA LYS A 197 -1.20 -27.31 12.92
C LYS A 197 -1.97 -26.94 11.64
N ALA A 198 -2.34 -25.66 11.53
CA ALA A 198 -3.07 -25.08 10.42
C ALA A 198 -2.17 -24.62 9.25
N PHE A 199 -0.85 -24.57 9.46
CA PHE A 199 0.08 -24.11 8.44
C PHE A 199 -0.01 -24.91 7.14
N GLY A 200 -0.13 -24.19 6.02
CA GLY A 200 -0.25 -24.74 4.68
C GLY A 200 -1.65 -25.26 4.32
N LYS A 201 -2.62 -25.18 5.24
CA LYS A 201 -3.99 -25.67 5.04
C LYS A 201 -4.96 -24.53 4.78
N ARG A 202 -6.13 -24.88 4.24
CA ARG A 202 -7.28 -23.98 4.11
C ARG A 202 -7.93 -23.81 5.48
N VAL A 203 -8.18 -22.56 5.85
CA VAL A 203 -8.66 -22.16 7.17
C VAL A 203 -9.84 -21.21 7.04
N TYR A 204 -10.72 -21.28 8.04
CA TYR A 204 -11.73 -20.27 8.33
C TYR A 204 -11.27 -19.51 9.57
N VAL A 205 -11.19 -18.19 9.50
CA VAL A 205 -10.71 -17.36 10.60
C VAL A 205 -11.75 -16.32 10.91
N SER A 206 -12.23 -16.28 12.15
CA SER A 206 -13.24 -15.34 12.62
C SER A 206 -12.71 -14.45 13.75
N GLY A 207 -13.34 -13.28 13.86
CA GLY A 207 -12.99 -12.27 14.84
C GLY A 207 -13.26 -10.87 14.34
N ILE A 208 -12.55 -9.88 14.89
CA ILE A 208 -12.75 -8.48 14.54
C ILE A 208 -11.91 -8.14 13.31
N ILE A 209 -12.59 -7.96 12.17
CA ILE A 209 -11.96 -7.56 10.92
C ILE A 209 -11.86 -6.04 10.88
N HIS A 210 -10.67 -5.55 10.53
CA HIS A 210 -10.40 -4.15 10.28
C HIS A 210 -10.49 -3.95 8.77
N TYR A 211 -11.51 -3.22 8.34
CA TYR A 211 -11.73 -2.92 6.94
C TYR A 211 -11.08 -1.60 6.57
N GLN A 212 -10.65 -1.52 5.32
CA GLN A 212 -10.33 -0.28 4.66
C GLN A 212 -11.62 0.48 4.32
N GLY A 213 -11.53 1.79 4.07
CA GLY A 213 -12.68 2.61 3.69
C GLY A 213 -13.37 2.23 2.37
N ASP A 214 -12.78 1.34 1.57
CA ASP A 214 -13.37 0.74 0.37
C ASP A 214 -13.99 -0.66 0.61
N GLY A 215 -13.98 -1.14 1.87
CA GLY A 215 -14.54 -2.44 2.27
C GLY A 215 -13.58 -3.62 2.14
N GLU A 216 -12.33 -3.42 1.71
CA GLU A 216 -11.35 -4.50 1.66
C GLU A 216 -10.80 -4.82 3.08
N PRO A 217 -10.66 -6.10 3.46
CA PRO A 217 -10.13 -6.48 4.76
C PRO A 217 -8.61 -6.21 4.85
N LEU A 218 -8.19 -5.43 5.85
CA LEU A 218 -6.78 -5.11 6.12
C LEU A 218 -6.13 -6.14 7.06
N SER A 219 -6.83 -6.48 8.13
CA SER A 219 -6.39 -7.42 9.16
C SER A 219 -7.57 -7.95 9.96
N ILE A 220 -7.34 -9.05 10.68
CA ILE A 220 -8.28 -9.60 11.65
C ILE A 220 -7.57 -9.79 13.00
N ASP A 221 -8.23 -9.37 14.07
CA ASP A 221 -7.89 -9.81 15.42
C ASP A 221 -8.61 -11.14 15.66
N VAL A 222 -7.83 -12.23 15.70
CA VAL A 222 -8.35 -13.60 15.68
C VAL A 222 -8.99 -13.95 17.02
N GLU A 223 -10.26 -14.37 16.96
CA GLU A 223 -10.97 -14.98 18.07
C GLU A 223 -11.00 -16.50 17.92
N GLU A 224 -11.22 -16.99 16.69
CA GLU A 224 -11.32 -18.42 16.40
C GLU A 224 -10.72 -18.77 15.02
N ILE A 225 -10.18 -19.97 14.93
CA ILE A 225 -9.64 -20.54 13.70
C ILE A 225 -10.10 -21.99 13.56
N GLU A 226 -10.69 -22.29 12.41
CA GLU A 226 -11.11 -23.63 12.05
C GLU A 226 -10.37 -24.12 10.82
N LEU A 227 -10.09 -25.42 10.79
CA LEU A 227 -9.54 -26.08 9.61
C LEU A 227 -10.68 -26.52 8.71
N PHE A 228 -10.61 -26.13 7.44
CA PHE A 228 -11.51 -26.73 6.47
C PHE A 228 -11.19 -28.23 6.33
N PRO A 229 -12.22 -29.07 6.15
CA PRO A 229 -12.02 -30.48 5.84
C PRO A 229 -11.14 -30.61 4.60
N SER A 230 -10.30 -31.62 4.59
CA SER A 230 -9.56 -31.98 3.38
C SER A 230 -10.55 -32.37 2.26
N PRO A 231 -10.19 -32.25 0.98
CA PRO A 231 -11.06 -32.68 -0.11
C PRO A 231 -11.50 -34.15 -0.03
N GLN A 232 -10.74 -34.99 0.68
CA GLN A 232 -11.10 -36.40 0.90
C GLN A 232 -12.16 -36.60 2.01
N GLU A 233 -12.34 -35.61 2.89
CA GLU A 233 -13.30 -35.61 3.99
C GLU A 233 -14.64 -34.95 3.61
N LEU A 234 -14.70 -34.31 2.43
CA LEU A 234 -15.95 -33.74 1.92
C LEU A 234 -16.91 -34.85 1.49
N PRO A 235 -18.23 -34.68 1.74
CA PRO A 235 -19.23 -35.60 1.21
C PRO A 235 -19.14 -35.69 -0.32
N SER A 236 -19.21 -36.90 -0.85
CA SER A 236 -19.35 -37.10 -2.29
C SER A 236 -20.72 -36.63 -2.77
N ALA A 237 -20.89 -36.39 -4.08
CA ALA A 237 -22.19 -36.03 -4.64
C ALA A 237 -23.29 -37.06 -4.28
N SER A 238 -22.92 -38.34 -4.21
CA SER A 238 -23.82 -39.43 -3.82
C SER A 238 -24.22 -39.39 -2.34
N ASP A 239 -23.39 -38.82 -1.46
CA ASP A 239 -23.69 -38.72 -0.01
C ASP A 239 -24.75 -37.64 0.29
N VAL A 240 -25.01 -36.74 -0.66
CA VAL A 240 -25.96 -35.61 -0.53
C VAL A 240 -27.25 -35.86 -1.34
N GLU A 241 -27.30 -36.93 -2.15
CA GLU A 241 -28.49 -37.33 -2.89
C GLU A 241 -29.60 -37.82 -1.93
N GLY A 242 -30.54 -36.92 -1.62
CA GLY A 242 -31.70 -37.23 -0.77
C GLY A 242 -32.18 -36.07 0.08
N ILE A 243 -31.34 -35.05 0.31
CA ILE A 243 -31.68 -33.86 1.12
C ILE A 243 -32.79 -33.01 0.46
N LEU A 244 -32.94 -33.08 -0.87
CA LEU A 244 -33.96 -32.34 -1.63
C LEU A 244 -35.29 -33.10 -1.83
N ARG A 245 -35.48 -34.30 -1.25
CA ARG A 245 -36.63 -35.17 -1.58
C ARG A 245 -37.84 -35.12 -0.66
N ASN A 246 -37.84 -34.32 0.41
CA ASN A 246 -39.03 -34.17 1.27
C ASN A 246 -39.40 -32.69 1.44
N ASN A 247 -40.31 -32.22 0.58
CA ASN A 247 -41.24 -31.12 0.85
C ASN A 247 -42.44 -31.32 -0.10
N ASP A 248 -43.31 -32.27 0.27
CA ASP A 248 -44.71 -32.32 -0.18
C ASP A 248 -45.58 -31.56 0.83
#